data_AF-A0A7C2MBX9-F1
#
_entry.id   AF-A0A7C2MBX9-F1
#
_cell.length_a   1.000
_cell.length_b   1.000
_cell.length_c   1.000
_cell.angle_alpha   90.00
_cell.angle_beta   90.00
_cell.angle_gamma   90.00
#
_symmetry.space_group_name_H-M   'P 1'
#
loop_
_entity.id
_entity.type
_entity.pdbx_description
1 polymer ?
#
loop_
_entity_poly.entity_id
_entity_poly.type
_entity_poly.pdbx_seq_one_letter_code
_entity_poly.pdbx_strand_id
1 'polypeptide(L)'
;MVAVSVTYAFVAASWLGEITLNVMSLEELKITDCEWAQDFSHADLTIKNIGTQAATLNSIQVNGKTTEDFEIVEGNQRINPGRSATIRVSKSFTLSTKYEFKLTTKRQTPIKYVSVSQPGSEKSNEASIHYIDLISDVDGSPDKGSHSNFAHQQGEHNGLFDAILEADCGSGITSMVQYPDGSTTNYGTQLDFINAQESSPDGDYLTIHEQNLGGDVLGYPSIRSKSNSAQSHNTNKHTITLPEKIEEGDTLLVVFVCDGKEQISWEKEWMVIYEDGGKNGPTMSIAWKKATDKEAQTINVNTKGSQQSTHLSYAIQNANDPTINPPEASPASSGNDDSPDAKELTPSGGLKSYLWLAFYGSDGKFTAKDYPGKYTENQESYKSSNSNNDACAIGAATREFMSSSEDTRDFKMKNSEEWQAATVLVYPEQAVDDYELDFEYEWIDADYDETSEQVCIFVETATQDNEKLVAYEWNGATWQDLGPLDSNGWNNFTSSFLNGPSYAINIRDKDKTNDPTQSSWNIDCIITECSSTEINYELDIEVQFKEVNIGNNYEQICIYMGSTTAEPLDVYIWNDGNWEMLASNLLQNQWNNMTRTITQNTVTLRFLGSLESNDVIQDRWEINSVLLYGPP
;
A
#
# COMPACT_ATOMS: atom_id res chain seq x y z
N MET A 1 55.32 25.44 -5.99
CA MET A 1 55.92 26.77 -5.85
C MET A 1 56.08 27.40 -7.23
N VAL A 2 55.38 28.51 -7.46
CA VAL A 2 55.59 29.59 -8.46
C VAL A 2 55.33 29.31 -9.97
N ALA A 3 54.10 29.68 -10.37
CA ALA A 3 53.68 30.58 -11.47
C ALA A 3 54.39 30.61 -12.84
N VAL A 4 53.65 30.18 -13.87
CA VAL A 4 53.74 30.54 -15.32
C VAL A 4 52.30 30.33 -15.84
N SER A 5 51.56 31.19 -16.54
CA SER A 5 51.78 32.44 -17.27
C SER A 5 50.42 33.09 -17.56
N VAL A 6 50.25 34.36 -17.22
CA VAL A 6 49.21 35.26 -17.78
C VAL A 6 49.94 36.26 -18.67
N THR A 7 49.73 36.20 -19.99
CA THR A 7 49.86 37.32 -20.94
C THR A 7 49.55 36.83 -22.36
N TYR A 8 48.31 37.05 -22.81
CA TYR A 8 47.98 37.25 -24.23
C TYR A 8 46.82 38.24 -24.28
N ALA A 9 47.13 39.54 -24.27
CA ALA A 9 46.18 40.58 -24.62
C ALA A 9 46.94 41.86 -25.02
N PHE A 10 46.70 42.34 -26.24
CA PHE A 10 47.05 43.67 -26.79
C PHE A 10 48.56 43.89 -27.10
N VAL A 11 49.06 44.23 -28.30
CA VAL A 11 48.52 44.99 -29.45
C VAL A 11 49.31 44.63 -30.72
N ALA A 12 48.60 44.36 -31.83
CA ALA A 12 48.95 44.69 -33.22
C ALA A 12 47.74 44.31 -34.10
N ALA A 13 46.55 44.84 -33.82
CA ALA A 13 45.94 45.88 -34.66
C ALA A 13 46.83 46.38 -35.81
N SER A 14 46.49 45.97 -37.05
CA SER A 14 46.42 46.86 -38.24
C SER A 14 46.24 46.10 -39.57
N TRP A 15 45.73 44.87 -39.57
CA TRP A 15 45.37 44.17 -40.81
C TRP A 15 44.44 43.00 -40.47
N LEU A 16 43.20 43.01 -40.96
CA LEU A 16 42.09 42.05 -40.72
C LEU A 16 40.94 42.53 -39.81
N GLY A 17 41.08 43.68 -39.13
CA GLY A 17 39.97 44.37 -38.44
C GLY A 17 39.26 45.45 -39.28
N GLU A 18 39.74 45.70 -40.50
CA GLU A 18 39.07 46.53 -41.52
C GLU A 18 39.01 45.72 -42.82
N ILE A 19 38.21 44.65 -42.83
CA ILE A 19 37.26 44.56 -43.93
C ILE A 19 36.06 45.32 -43.41
N THR A 20 36.08 46.64 -43.51
CA THR A 20 34.84 47.36 -43.76
C THR A 20 34.26 46.64 -44.96
N LEU A 21 33.27 45.77 -44.74
CA LEU A 21 32.29 45.52 -45.77
C LEU A 21 31.76 46.92 -46.05
N ASN A 22 32.29 47.57 -47.06
CA ASN A 22 31.51 48.47 -47.85
C ASN A 22 30.40 47.58 -48.41
N VAL A 23 29.38 47.28 -47.59
CA VAL A 23 28.06 46.87 -48.08
C VAL A 23 27.73 48.03 -49.00
N MET A 24 27.98 47.84 -50.30
CA MET A 24 27.77 48.90 -51.25
C MET A 24 26.34 49.34 -51.03
N SER A 25 26.19 50.59 -50.61
CA SER A 25 24.92 51.20 -50.37
C SER A 25 24.18 51.14 -51.72
N LEU A 26 23.24 50.20 -51.87
CA LEU A 26 22.72 49.79 -53.16
C LEU A 26 21.42 50.53 -53.40
N GLU A 27 21.37 51.32 -54.46
CA GLU A 27 20.14 51.95 -54.94
C GLU A 27 19.54 51.03 -56.00
N GLU A 28 18.52 50.26 -55.62
CA GLU A 28 17.87 49.30 -56.52
C GLU A 28 16.35 49.39 -56.38
N LEU A 29 15.68 49.76 -57.47
CA LEU A 29 14.24 49.73 -57.60
C LEU A 29 13.85 48.58 -58.50
N LYS A 30 12.70 47.97 -58.22
CA LYS A 30 12.10 46.93 -59.06
C LYS A 30 10.64 47.28 -59.30
N ILE A 31 10.21 47.22 -60.56
CA ILE A 31 8.79 47.23 -60.87
C ILE A 31 8.24 45.86 -60.49
N THR A 32 7.31 45.85 -59.54
CA THR A 32 6.66 44.64 -59.04
C THR A 32 5.33 44.39 -59.73
N ASP A 33 4.70 45.43 -60.28
CA ASP A 33 3.41 45.31 -60.96
C ASP A 33 3.20 46.38 -62.03
N CYS A 34 2.31 46.11 -62.99
CA CYS A 34 1.91 47.01 -64.07
C CYS A 34 0.44 46.80 -64.42
N GLU A 35 -0.40 47.71 -63.97
CA GLU A 35 -1.83 47.73 -64.22
C GLU A 35 -2.16 48.73 -65.34
N TRP A 36 -3.08 48.37 -66.23
CA TRP A 36 -3.42 49.19 -67.40
C TRP A 36 -4.82 49.76 -67.25
N ALA A 37 -5.02 51.04 -67.58
CA ALA A 37 -6.35 51.62 -67.59
C ALA A 37 -7.26 50.91 -68.61
N GLN A 38 -8.54 50.71 -68.27
CA GLN A 38 -9.50 50.05 -69.16
C GLN A 38 -9.70 50.81 -70.49
N ASP A 39 -9.62 52.14 -70.45
CA ASP A 39 -9.67 53.02 -71.62
C ASP A 39 -8.31 53.21 -72.31
N PHE A 40 -7.27 52.53 -71.82
CA PHE A 40 -5.88 52.63 -72.25
C PHE A 40 -5.32 54.05 -72.19
N SER A 41 -5.87 54.93 -71.33
CA SER A 41 -5.39 56.30 -71.15
C SER A 41 -4.12 56.39 -70.31
N HIS A 42 -3.83 55.37 -69.50
CA HIS A 42 -2.64 55.32 -68.64
C HIS A 42 -2.25 53.89 -68.27
N ALA A 43 -1.06 53.75 -67.66
CA ALA A 43 -0.57 52.52 -67.03
C ALA A 43 0.02 52.86 -65.66
N ASP A 44 -0.42 52.14 -64.62
CA ASP A 44 0.03 52.28 -63.24
C ASP A 44 1.11 51.23 -62.94
N LEU A 45 2.32 51.67 -62.61
CA LEU A 45 3.47 50.82 -62.30
C LEU A 45 3.77 50.88 -60.81
N THR A 46 3.71 49.74 -60.14
CA THR A 46 4.11 49.62 -58.74
C THR A 46 5.60 49.37 -58.65
N ILE A 47 6.32 50.25 -57.96
CA ILE A 47 7.77 50.22 -57.83
C ILE A 47 8.12 49.98 -56.37
N LYS A 48 8.91 48.94 -56.09
CA LYS A 48 9.44 48.66 -54.75
C LYS A 48 10.93 48.96 -54.70
N ASN A 49 11.38 49.61 -53.62
CA ASN A 49 12.80 49.73 -53.34
C ASN A 49 13.32 48.46 -52.65
N ILE A 50 14.12 47.69 -53.38
CA ILE A 50 14.75 46.45 -52.90
C ILE A 50 16.21 46.66 -52.50
N GLY A 51 16.74 47.87 -52.68
CA GLY A 51 18.07 48.27 -52.26
C GLY A 51 18.14 48.69 -50.78
N THR A 52 19.34 49.03 -50.35
CA THR A 52 19.64 49.44 -48.97
C THR A 52 19.66 50.96 -48.77
N GLN A 53 19.50 51.75 -49.84
CA GLN A 53 19.36 53.20 -49.80
C GLN A 53 18.04 53.68 -50.40
N ALA A 54 17.57 54.85 -49.95
CA ALA A 54 16.42 55.49 -50.58
C ALA A 54 16.74 55.92 -52.02
N ALA A 55 15.87 55.54 -52.96
CA ALA A 55 15.98 55.87 -54.37
C ALA A 55 14.97 56.96 -54.73
N THR A 56 15.36 57.91 -55.58
CA THR A 56 14.43 58.96 -56.07
C THR A 56 14.22 58.79 -57.55
N LEU A 57 12.97 58.57 -57.97
CA LEU A 57 12.62 58.49 -59.38
C LEU A 57 12.80 59.85 -60.06
N ASN A 58 13.50 59.88 -61.20
CA ASN A 58 13.84 61.10 -61.92
C ASN A 58 13.11 61.23 -63.25
N SER A 59 13.08 60.16 -64.05
CA SER A 59 12.41 60.20 -65.36
C SER A 59 11.92 58.82 -65.78
N ILE A 60 10.99 58.81 -66.72
CA ILE A 60 10.49 57.62 -67.39
C ILE A 60 10.55 57.77 -68.92
N GLN A 61 10.85 56.66 -69.59
CA GLN A 61 10.78 56.54 -71.05
C GLN A 61 9.82 55.40 -71.41
N VAL A 62 9.03 55.61 -72.46
CA VAL A 62 8.18 54.57 -73.06
C VAL A 62 8.67 54.30 -74.47
N ASN A 63 9.09 53.06 -74.76
CA ASN A 63 9.70 52.65 -76.03
C ASN A 63 10.86 53.56 -76.47
N GLY A 64 11.73 53.92 -75.51
CA GLY A 64 12.93 54.74 -75.74
C GLY A 64 12.70 56.24 -75.91
N LYS A 65 11.45 56.74 -75.82
CA LYS A 65 11.14 58.17 -75.82
C LYS A 65 10.81 58.65 -74.40
N THR A 66 11.50 59.70 -73.93
CA THR A 66 11.21 60.35 -72.64
C THR A 66 9.78 60.91 -72.64
N THR A 67 9.05 60.72 -71.55
CA THR A 67 7.70 61.27 -71.35
C THR A 67 7.73 62.29 -70.21
N GLU A 68 6.99 63.40 -70.31
CA GLU A 68 6.85 64.38 -69.23
C GLU A 68 5.66 64.06 -68.30
N ASP A 69 4.80 63.11 -68.69
CA ASP A 69 3.50 62.85 -68.05
C ASP A 69 3.52 61.61 -67.13
N PHE A 70 4.29 61.64 -66.05
CA PHE A 70 4.08 60.69 -64.95
C PHE A 70 3.71 61.38 -63.65
N GLU A 71 2.78 60.78 -62.92
CA GLU A 71 2.37 61.23 -61.58
C GLU A 71 2.57 60.11 -60.56
N ILE A 72 2.80 60.48 -59.30
CA ILE A 72 2.81 59.52 -58.20
C ILE A 72 1.37 59.45 -57.69
N VAL A 73 0.70 58.31 -57.89
CA VAL A 73 -0.70 58.12 -57.45
C VAL A 73 -0.77 57.50 -56.06
N GLU A 74 0.29 56.81 -55.63
CA GLU A 74 0.40 56.25 -54.30
C GLU A 74 1.86 56.27 -53.81
N GLY A 75 2.07 56.65 -52.55
CA GLY A 75 3.41 56.75 -51.96
C GLY A 75 4.16 58.05 -52.30
N ASN A 76 5.49 57.99 -52.29
CA ASN A 76 6.36 59.17 -52.44
C ASN A 76 7.40 58.96 -53.55
N GLN A 77 7.77 60.04 -54.27
CA GLN A 77 8.79 60.01 -55.33
C GLN A 77 10.18 59.58 -54.83
N ARG A 78 10.51 59.85 -53.57
CA ARG A 78 11.67 59.29 -52.85
C ARG A 78 11.23 58.07 -52.07
N ILE A 79 11.61 56.89 -52.54
CA ILE A 79 11.16 55.60 -52.00
C ILE A 79 12.23 55.08 -51.04
N ASN A 80 11.91 54.98 -49.74
CA ASN A 80 12.80 54.40 -48.74
C ASN A 80 12.94 52.87 -48.92
N PRO A 81 14.04 52.25 -48.45
CA PRO A 81 14.22 50.79 -48.52
C PRO A 81 12.99 50.01 -48.02
N GLY A 82 12.59 48.98 -48.76
CA GLY A 82 11.45 48.12 -48.44
C GLY A 82 10.06 48.71 -48.74
N ARG A 83 9.96 50.02 -49.04
CA ARG A 83 8.69 50.68 -49.37
C ARG A 83 8.40 50.65 -50.88
N SER A 84 7.14 50.85 -51.22
CA SER A 84 6.66 50.94 -52.60
C SER A 84 6.05 52.30 -52.91
N ALA A 85 5.99 52.65 -54.20
CA ALA A 85 5.19 53.75 -54.72
C ALA A 85 4.59 53.33 -56.06
N THR A 86 3.38 53.80 -56.36
CA THR A 86 2.68 53.53 -57.61
C THR A 86 2.76 54.79 -58.48
N ILE A 87 3.27 54.62 -59.70
CA ILE A 87 3.39 55.71 -60.65
C ILE A 87 2.42 55.51 -61.80
N ARG A 88 1.72 56.56 -62.19
CA ARG A 88 0.87 56.56 -63.37
C ARG A 88 1.60 57.16 -64.54
N VAL A 89 1.59 56.46 -65.66
CA VAL A 89 2.16 56.91 -66.93
C VAL A 89 1.00 57.19 -67.87
N SER A 90 0.66 58.46 -68.04
CA SER A 90 -0.51 58.87 -68.83
C SER A 90 -0.15 58.99 -70.31
N LYS A 91 -0.73 58.11 -71.14
CA LYS A 91 -0.52 58.06 -72.59
C LYS A 91 -1.63 57.25 -73.22
N SER A 92 -2.01 57.59 -74.45
CA SER A 92 -2.87 56.70 -75.26
C SER A 92 -2.10 55.43 -75.65
N PHE A 93 -2.37 54.34 -74.95
CA PHE A 93 -1.85 53.01 -75.26
C PHE A 93 -2.79 52.25 -76.21
N THR A 94 -2.23 51.32 -76.97
CA THR A 94 -2.96 50.51 -77.94
C THR A 94 -3.07 49.10 -77.43
N LEU A 95 -4.28 48.59 -77.21
CA LEU A 95 -4.55 47.21 -76.76
C LEU A 95 -3.66 46.17 -77.47
N SER A 96 -3.20 45.18 -76.69
CA SER A 96 -2.34 44.08 -77.09
C SER A 96 -0.99 44.49 -77.71
N THR A 97 -0.52 45.71 -77.46
CA THR A 97 0.79 46.20 -77.93
C THR A 97 1.83 46.10 -76.82
N LYS A 98 3.04 45.67 -77.19
CA LYS A 98 4.19 45.60 -76.28
C LYS A 98 4.78 46.99 -76.04
N TYR A 99 4.94 47.35 -74.77
CA TYR A 99 5.59 48.58 -74.34
C TYR A 99 6.77 48.29 -73.40
N GLU A 100 7.89 48.97 -73.63
CA GLU A 100 9.04 49.03 -72.73
C GLU A 100 8.96 50.32 -71.91
N PHE A 101 8.84 50.18 -70.60
CA PHE A 101 9.00 51.24 -69.62
C PHE A 101 10.44 51.23 -69.11
N LYS A 102 11.11 52.37 -69.20
CA LYS A 102 12.45 52.57 -68.62
C LYS A 102 12.41 53.71 -67.64
N LEU A 103 12.49 53.40 -66.36
CA LEU A 103 12.57 54.36 -65.27
C LEU A 103 14.04 54.65 -65.01
N THR A 104 14.37 55.89 -64.67
CA THR A 104 15.74 56.28 -64.32
C THR A 104 15.70 57.03 -63.01
N THR A 105 16.54 56.62 -62.05
CA THR A 105 16.65 57.33 -60.77
C THR A 105 17.52 58.59 -60.91
N LYS A 106 17.53 59.46 -59.89
CA LYS A 106 18.40 60.66 -59.87
C LYS A 106 19.89 60.34 -59.97
N ARG A 107 20.31 59.15 -59.54
CA ARG A 107 21.69 58.65 -59.70
C ARG A 107 21.93 57.94 -61.04
N GLN A 108 20.98 58.04 -61.97
CA GLN A 108 21.04 57.50 -63.33
C GLN A 108 21.02 55.97 -63.41
N THR A 109 20.51 55.27 -62.38
CA THR A 109 20.29 53.81 -62.45
C THR A 109 19.04 53.53 -63.28
N PRO A 110 19.14 52.82 -64.43
CA PRO A 110 17.99 52.51 -65.27
C PRO A 110 17.30 51.21 -64.81
N ILE A 111 15.98 51.25 -64.70
CA ILE A 111 15.11 50.08 -64.46
C ILE A 111 14.27 49.87 -65.70
N LYS A 112 14.38 48.70 -66.33
CA LYS A 112 13.58 48.35 -67.51
C LYS A 112 12.51 47.36 -67.13
N TYR A 113 11.31 47.59 -67.67
CA TYR A 113 10.18 46.70 -67.53
C TYR A 113 9.41 46.67 -68.84
N VAL A 114 8.93 45.50 -69.23
CA VAL A 114 8.27 45.30 -70.51
C VAL A 114 6.95 44.61 -70.25
N SER A 115 5.86 45.20 -70.72
CA SER A 115 4.52 44.65 -70.57
C SER A 115 3.72 44.81 -71.86
N VAL A 116 2.77 43.92 -72.08
CA VAL A 116 1.81 44.00 -73.18
C VAL A 116 0.55 44.64 -72.62
N SER A 117 0.09 45.73 -73.23
CA SER A 117 -1.12 46.41 -72.78
C SER A 117 -2.32 45.49 -72.88
N GLN A 118 -3.00 45.29 -71.77
CA GLN A 118 -4.20 44.46 -71.64
C GLN A 118 -5.25 45.28 -70.89
N PRO A 119 -6.56 44.98 -70.99
CA PRO A 119 -7.55 45.64 -70.14
C PRO A 119 -7.17 45.42 -68.67
N GLY A 120 -7.19 46.47 -67.84
CA GLY A 120 -7.00 46.34 -66.40
C GLY A 120 -8.04 45.40 -65.80
N SER A 121 -7.63 44.62 -64.80
CA SER A 121 -8.54 43.84 -63.97
C SER A 121 -9.43 44.78 -63.15
N GLU A 122 -10.75 44.55 -63.15
CA GLU A 122 -11.58 44.97 -62.02
C GLU A 122 -10.97 44.37 -60.74
N LYS A 123 -11.05 45.06 -59.59
CA LYS A 123 -10.90 44.40 -58.29
C LYS A 123 -11.75 43.12 -58.36
N SER A 124 -11.11 41.97 -58.26
CA SER A 124 -11.71 40.67 -58.51
C SER A 124 -12.96 40.47 -57.64
N ASN A 125 -14.09 40.11 -58.27
CA ASN A 125 -15.22 39.41 -57.63
C ASN A 125 -14.81 37.98 -57.22
N GLU A 126 -13.69 37.84 -56.52
CA GLU A 126 -13.32 36.61 -55.84
C GLU A 126 -13.57 36.83 -54.35
N ALA A 127 -14.15 35.82 -53.70
CA ALA A 127 -14.41 35.87 -52.28
C ALA A 127 -13.12 36.20 -51.51
N SER A 128 -13.20 37.14 -50.59
CA SER A 128 -12.06 37.50 -49.74
C SER A 128 -11.93 36.48 -48.61
N ILE A 129 -10.79 35.82 -48.49
CA ILE A 129 -10.50 34.86 -47.41
C ILE A 129 -9.34 35.40 -46.56
N HIS A 130 -9.43 35.24 -45.23
CA HIS A 130 -8.34 35.55 -44.29
C HIS A 130 -8.22 34.43 -43.26
N TYR A 131 -7.02 33.92 -43.00
CA TYR A 131 -6.77 32.86 -42.01
C TYR A 131 -6.18 33.42 -40.71
N ILE A 132 -6.21 32.62 -39.64
CA ILE A 132 -5.61 32.95 -38.34
C ILE A 132 -4.10 33.22 -38.50
N ASP A 133 -3.57 34.24 -37.83
CA ASP A 133 -2.16 34.58 -37.88
C ASP A 133 -1.33 34.02 -36.71
N LEU A 134 -1.92 33.94 -35.49
CA LEU A 134 -1.19 33.66 -34.24
C LEU A 134 -2.12 33.47 -33.02
N ILE A 135 -1.56 32.95 -31.92
CA ILE A 135 -2.17 32.96 -30.57
C ILE A 135 -2.29 34.38 -30.00
N SER A 136 -3.26 34.56 -29.10
CA SER A 136 -3.57 35.81 -28.42
C SER A 136 -3.54 35.66 -26.89
N ASP A 137 -3.54 36.79 -26.20
CA ASP A 137 -3.84 36.94 -24.78
C ASP A 137 -4.43 38.36 -24.63
N VAL A 138 -5.63 38.54 -25.17
CA VAL A 138 -6.28 39.84 -25.33
C VAL A 138 -6.91 40.30 -24.03
N ASP A 139 -7.37 39.35 -23.20
CA ASP A 139 -7.99 39.64 -21.92
C ASP A 139 -6.99 39.60 -20.74
N GLY A 140 -5.76 39.15 -20.97
CA GLY A 140 -4.70 39.07 -19.96
C GLY A 140 -4.73 37.80 -19.10
N SER A 141 -5.66 36.88 -19.40
CA SER A 141 -5.77 35.58 -18.75
C SER A 141 -4.90 34.57 -19.50
N PRO A 142 -4.04 33.81 -18.81
CA PRO A 142 -3.24 32.78 -19.48
C PRO A 142 -4.13 31.74 -20.16
N ASP A 143 -3.82 31.42 -21.42
CA ASP A 143 -4.47 30.31 -22.14
C ASP A 143 -4.33 28.99 -21.34
N LYS A 144 -5.42 28.21 -21.30
CA LYS A 144 -5.49 26.85 -20.74
C LYS A 144 -5.63 25.83 -21.86
N GLY A 145 -4.91 24.71 -21.75
CA GLY A 145 -4.87 23.69 -22.78
C GLY A 145 -3.72 23.85 -23.77
N SER A 146 -3.79 23.11 -24.86
CA SER A 146 -2.78 23.13 -25.91
C SER A 146 -3.41 23.00 -27.27
N HIS A 147 -2.75 23.57 -28.28
CA HIS A 147 -3.09 23.39 -29.68
C HIS A 147 -1.84 22.95 -30.47
N SER A 148 -2.00 22.18 -31.55
CA SER A 148 -0.88 21.84 -32.44
C SER A 148 -0.43 23.04 -33.31
N ASN A 149 0.67 22.87 -34.06
CA ASN A 149 1.25 23.91 -34.90
C ASN A 149 0.23 24.48 -35.90
N PHE A 150 -0.13 25.77 -35.76
CA PHE A 150 -1.11 26.58 -36.53
C PHE A 150 -1.14 26.45 -38.06
N ALA A 151 -0.19 25.72 -38.64
CA ALA A 151 -0.01 25.58 -40.07
C ALA A 151 -1.23 25.02 -40.81
N HIS A 152 -2.10 24.23 -40.14
CA HIS A 152 -3.29 23.69 -40.79
C HIS A 152 -4.49 24.64 -40.67
N GLN A 153 -4.64 25.34 -39.53
CA GLN A 153 -5.61 26.44 -39.39
C GLN A 153 -5.40 27.60 -40.37
N GLN A 154 -4.21 27.68 -41.00
CA GLN A 154 -3.79 28.71 -41.95
C GLN A 154 -4.06 28.40 -43.44
N GLY A 155 -4.69 27.26 -43.76
CA GLY A 155 -4.83 26.77 -45.15
C GLY A 155 -6.24 26.41 -45.60
N GLU A 156 -6.38 26.23 -46.92
CA GLU A 156 -7.58 25.62 -47.52
C GLU A 156 -7.79 24.20 -46.97
N HIS A 157 -9.05 23.77 -46.86
CA HIS A 157 -9.39 22.46 -46.31
C HIS A 157 -8.70 21.33 -47.07
N ASN A 158 -7.66 20.77 -46.46
CA ASN A 158 -6.73 19.80 -47.04
C ASN A 158 -6.78 18.42 -46.35
N GLY A 159 -7.66 18.25 -45.35
CA GLY A 159 -7.82 17.01 -44.59
C GLY A 159 -6.76 16.75 -43.52
N LEU A 160 -5.90 17.72 -43.21
CA LEU A 160 -4.95 17.68 -42.09
C LEU A 160 -5.51 18.50 -40.93
N PHE A 161 -5.60 17.91 -39.73
CA PHE A 161 -6.24 18.56 -38.59
C PHE A 161 -5.21 18.98 -37.56
N ASP A 162 -5.43 20.16 -37.00
CA ASP A 162 -4.82 20.58 -35.74
C ASP A 162 -5.60 20.00 -34.56
N ALA A 163 -4.89 19.63 -33.50
CA ALA A 163 -5.44 19.09 -32.27
C ALA A 163 -5.50 20.19 -31.22
N ILE A 164 -6.68 20.45 -30.68
CA ILE A 164 -6.87 21.22 -29.45
C ILE A 164 -7.17 20.24 -28.33
N LEU A 165 -6.50 20.40 -27.19
CA LEU A 165 -6.56 19.49 -26.05
C LEU A 165 -6.62 20.31 -24.76
N GLU A 166 -7.52 19.93 -23.85
CA GLU A 166 -7.61 20.55 -22.51
C GLU A 166 -6.33 20.36 -21.68
N ALA A 167 -6.13 21.21 -20.68
CA ALA A 167 -5.08 21.05 -19.68
C ALA A 167 -5.70 20.70 -18.32
N ASP A 168 -5.05 19.82 -17.56
CA ASP A 168 -5.40 19.60 -16.16
C ASP A 168 -5.02 20.84 -15.35
N CYS A 169 -6.04 21.54 -14.88
CA CYS A 169 -5.97 22.74 -14.05
C CYS A 169 -6.39 22.45 -12.60
N GLY A 170 -6.59 21.19 -12.23
CA GLY A 170 -6.87 20.78 -10.86
C GLY A 170 -5.68 20.96 -9.92
N SER A 171 -5.93 20.91 -8.61
CA SER A 171 -4.88 21.06 -7.59
C SER A 171 -3.89 19.88 -7.55
N GLY A 172 -4.16 18.81 -8.30
CA GLY A 172 -3.36 17.58 -8.32
C GLY A 172 -3.66 16.68 -7.11
N ILE A 173 -2.64 15.96 -6.63
CA ILE A 173 -2.76 15.14 -5.41
C ILE A 173 -2.44 16.04 -4.21
N THR A 174 -3.42 16.22 -3.32
CA THR A 174 -3.15 16.64 -1.95
C THR A 174 -2.95 15.39 -1.11
N SER A 175 -1.92 15.37 -0.27
CA SER A 175 -1.64 14.25 0.64
C SER A 175 -1.12 14.77 1.97
N MET A 176 -1.63 14.19 3.05
CA MET A 176 -1.17 14.41 4.41
C MET A 176 -0.75 13.09 5.02
N VAL A 177 0.41 13.09 5.67
CA VAL A 177 0.94 11.94 6.40
C VAL A 177 1.09 12.32 7.86
N GLN A 178 0.58 11.50 8.77
CA GLN A 178 0.67 11.74 10.20
C GLN A 178 1.07 10.49 10.98
N TYR A 179 1.84 10.70 12.04
CA TYR A 179 2.27 9.66 12.97
C TYR A 179 1.33 9.58 14.17
N PRO A 180 1.19 8.41 14.79
CA PRO A 180 0.42 8.30 16.03
C PRO A 180 1.05 9.17 17.11
N ASP A 181 0.22 9.85 17.90
CA ASP A 181 0.64 10.71 19.01
C ASP A 181 1.17 9.92 20.21
N GLY A 182 0.77 8.66 20.32
CA GLY A 182 1.22 7.77 21.39
C GLY A 182 0.82 6.32 21.16
N SER A 183 1.31 5.47 22.06
CA SER A 183 0.88 4.07 22.16
C SER A 183 0.53 3.71 23.60
N THR A 184 -0.37 2.74 23.75
CA THR A 184 -0.63 2.06 25.02
C THR A 184 -0.44 0.55 24.83
N THR A 185 -0.17 -0.14 25.93
CA THR A 185 0.16 -1.57 25.92
C THR A 185 -0.76 -2.31 26.84
N ASN A 186 -1.49 -3.29 26.30
CA ASN A 186 -2.24 -4.25 27.09
C ASN A 186 -1.35 -5.46 27.39
N TYR A 187 -0.72 -6.04 26.36
CA TYR A 187 0.18 -7.19 26.47
C TYR A 187 1.41 -7.03 25.58
N GLY A 188 2.55 -7.54 26.03
CA GLY A 188 3.81 -7.45 25.29
C GLY A 188 4.74 -6.37 25.81
N THR A 189 5.91 -6.26 25.17
CA THR A 189 6.88 -5.19 25.42
C THR A 189 7.22 -4.47 24.13
N GLN A 190 7.37 -3.15 24.22
CA GLN A 190 7.66 -2.27 23.09
C GLN A 190 8.91 -1.46 23.42
N LEU A 191 9.90 -1.52 22.52
CA LEU A 191 11.18 -0.84 22.64
C LEU A 191 11.30 0.21 21.54
N ASP A 192 11.61 1.45 21.93
CA ASP A 192 11.96 2.53 21.01
C ASP A 192 10.81 3.00 20.10
N PHE A 193 9.63 3.31 20.67
CA PHE A 193 8.45 3.83 19.94
C PHE A 193 8.77 4.97 18.96
N ILE A 194 9.72 5.82 19.34
CA ILE A 194 10.12 6.98 18.55
C ILE A 194 10.63 6.58 17.15
N ASN A 195 11.19 5.38 17.00
CA ASN A 195 11.68 4.88 15.72
C ASN A 195 10.52 4.54 14.77
N ALA A 196 9.30 4.28 15.27
CA ALA A 196 8.12 4.11 14.42
C ALA A 196 7.53 5.43 13.90
N GLN A 197 8.12 6.58 14.28
CA GLN A 197 7.66 7.93 13.96
C GLN A 197 8.60 8.64 12.96
N GLU A 198 9.14 7.90 11.99
CA GLU A 198 10.15 8.39 11.07
C GLU A 198 9.64 8.68 9.66
N SER A 199 10.30 9.62 8.97
CA SER A 199 9.86 10.19 7.68
C SER A 199 9.80 9.19 6.53
N SER A 200 10.50 8.06 6.64
CA SER A 200 10.57 7.00 5.65
C SER A 200 11.28 5.78 6.27
N PRO A 201 11.02 4.56 5.76
CA PRO A 201 11.76 3.39 6.19
C PRO A 201 13.26 3.55 5.97
N ASP A 202 14.03 3.51 7.05
CA ASP A 202 15.47 3.74 7.01
C ASP A 202 16.29 2.65 7.71
N GLY A 203 15.61 1.67 8.32
CA GLY A 203 16.19 0.54 9.01
C GLY A 203 16.40 0.74 10.52
N ASP A 204 16.11 1.92 11.07
CA ASP A 204 15.84 2.09 12.49
C ASP A 204 14.38 1.69 12.77
N TYR A 205 14.14 0.83 13.76
CA TYR A 205 12.83 0.23 13.97
C TYR A 205 12.43 0.22 15.44
N LEU A 206 11.11 0.23 15.66
CA LEU A 206 10.46 -0.19 16.88
C LEU A 206 10.49 -1.72 16.94
N THR A 207 10.92 -2.29 18.07
CA THR A 207 10.77 -3.74 18.30
C THR A 207 9.66 -4.00 19.31
N ILE A 208 8.73 -4.88 18.93
CA ILE A 208 7.70 -5.40 19.81
C ILE A 208 7.90 -6.89 20.05
N HIS A 209 7.69 -7.33 21.30
CA HIS A 209 7.82 -8.72 21.73
C HIS A 209 6.55 -9.15 22.45
N GLU A 210 6.16 -10.39 22.24
CA GLU A 210 5.10 -11.00 23.04
C GLU A 210 5.50 -11.12 24.50
N GLN A 211 4.50 -11.09 25.36
CA GLN A 211 4.63 -11.35 26.78
C GLN A 211 4.08 -12.75 27.06
N ASN A 212 4.83 -13.56 27.80
CA ASN A 212 4.29 -14.82 28.33
C ASN A 212 3.22 -14.49 29.39
N LEU A 213 1.96 -14.74 29.04
CA LEU A 213 0.81 -14.75 29.93
C LEU A 213 0.54 -16.15 30.49
N GLY A 214 1.27 -17.16 30.01
CA GLY A 214 1.29 -18.51 30.52
C GLY A 214 1.58 -18.54 32.01
N GLY A 215 0.76 -19.29 32.73
CA GLY A 215 0.80 -19.33 34.19
C GLY A 215 1.93 -20.21 34.72
N ASP A 216 2.71 -19.68 35.66
CA ASP A 216 3.40 -20.44 36.69
C ASP A 216 2.38 -21.29 37.49
N VAL A 217 1.99 -22.45 36.97
CA VAL A 217 1.25 -23.44 37.78
C VAL A 217 2.27 -24.26 38.56
N LEU A 218 2.80 -23.68 39.63
CA LEU A 218 3.53 -24.41 40.68
C LEU A 218 2.56 -25.00 41.73
N GLY A 219 1.36 -25.41 41.30
CA GLY A 219 0.44 -26.19 42.13
C GLY A 219 0.93 -27.63 42.23
N TYR A 220 0.83 -28.23 43.41
CA TYR A 220 1.00 -29.68 43.53
C TYR A 220 -0.23 -30.39 42.96
N PRO A 221 -0.07 -31.56 42.30
CA PRO A 221 -1.18 -32.48 42.15
C PRO A 221 -1.71 -32.85 43.54
N SER A 222 -3.02 -33.07 43.64
CA SER A 222 -3.64 -33.41 44.93
C SER A 222 -4.70 -34.49 44.78
N ILE A 223 -4.97 -35.23 45.86
CA ILE A 223 -6.00 -36.27 45.85
C ILE A 223 -7.39 -35.61 45.85
N ARG A 224 -8.11 -35.69 44.73
CA ARG A 224 -9.51 -35.26 44.62
C ARG A 224 -10.42 -36.16 45.46
N SER A 225 -10.29 -37.46 45.25
CA SER A 225 -10.97 -38.46 46.06
C SER A 225 -10.24 -39.79 46.02
N LYS A 226 -10.58 -40.68 46.96
CA LYS A 226 -9.95 -41.97 47.14
C LYS A 226 -10.97 -43.02 47.56
N SER A 227 -10.65 -44.29 47.34
CA SER A 227 -11.43 -45.42 47.82
C SER A 227 -10.50 -46.56 48.24
N ASN A 228 -11.06 -47.49 49.01
CA ASN A 228 -10.40 -48.73 49.42
C ASN A 228 -11.36 -49.91 49.24
N SER A 229 -10.83 -51.07 48.91
CA SER A 229 -11.60 -52.31 48.88
C SER A 229 -10.70 -53.52 49.14
N ALA A 230 -11.31 -54.69 49.28
CA ALA A 230 -10.58 -55.93 49.47
C ALA A 230 -11.39 -57.14 49.01
N GLN A 231 -10.70 -58.24 48.72
CA GLN A 231 -11.29 -59.58 48.66
C GLN A 231 -10.84 -60.40 49.85
N SER A 232 -11.78 -60.71 50.76
CA SER A 232 -11.51 -61.40 52.02
C SER A 232 -11.47 -62.94 51.91
N HIS A 233 -11.48 -63.47 50.68
CA HIS A 233 -11.47 -64.91 50.38
C HIS A 233 -10.70 -65.15 49.08
N ASN A 234 -10.15 -66.36 48.91
CA ASN A 234 -9.33 -66.68 47.75
C ASN A 234 -10.15 -66.67 46.46
N THR A 235 -9.78 -65.78 45.55
CA THR A 235 -10.36 -65.62 44.21
C THR A 235 -9.27 -65.28 43.20
N ASN A 236 -9.49 -65.57 41.93
CA ASN A 236 -8.62 -65.14 40.84
C ASN A 236 -9.11 -63.86 40.14
N LYS A 237 -10.30 -63.37 40.52
CA LYS A 237 -10.90 -62.13 40.02
C LYS A 237 -11.18 -61.19 41.20
N HIS A 238 -10.49 -60.07 41.22
CA HIS A 238 -10.53 -59.08 42.30
C HIS A 238 -11.26 -57.84 41.82
N THR A 239 -12.28 -57.41 42.57
CA THR A 239 -13.08 -56.24 42.23
C THR A 239 -12.59 -55.06 43.05
N ILE A 240 -12.08 -54.05 42.35
CA ILE A 240 -11.52 -52.84 42.95
C ILE A 240 -12.57 -51.75 42.86
N THR A 241 -12.84 -51.08 43.97
CA THR A 241 -13.73 -49.91 44.00
C THR A 241 -12.92 -48.68 43.60
N LEU A 242 -13.40 -47.93 42.62
CA LEU A 242 -12.80 -46.65 42.22
C LEU A 242 -13.33 -45.51 43.12
N PRO A 243 -12.68 -44.34 43.13
CA PRO A 243 -13.13 -43.20 43.92
C PRO A 243 -14.51 -42.68 43.52
N GLU A 244 -15.29 -42.17 44.49
CA GLU A 244 -16.67 -41.71 44.24
C GLU A 244 -16.72 -40.43 43.38
N LYS A 245 -15.67 -39.60 43.39
CA LYS A 245 -15.57 -38.36 42.63
C LYS A 245 -14.38 -38.42 41.67
N ILE A 246 -14.67 -38.55 40.40
CA ILE A 246 -13.70 -38.57 39.31
C ILE A 246 -14.15 -37.53 38.29
N GLU A 247 -13.23 -36.68 37.85
CA GLU A 247 -13.45 -35.75 36.75
C GLU A 247 -12.63 -36.17 35.53
N GLU A 248 -13.11 -35.81 34.33
CA GLU A 248 -12.37 -36.03 33.10
C GLU A 248 -11.00 -35.35 33.19
N GLY A 249 -9.94 -36.06 32.79
CA GLY A 249 -8.57 -35.56 32.86
C GLY A 249 -7.82 -35.88 34.16
N ASP A 250 -8.51 -36.24 35.25
CA ASP A 250 -7.84 -36.70 36.48
C ASP A 250 -6.90 -37.89 36.18
N THR A 251 -5.80 -38.00 36.92
CA THR A 251 -4.99 -39.22 36.93
C THR A 251 -5.60 -40.21 37.91
N LEU A 252 -6.10 -41.34 37.41
CA LEU A 252 -6.50 -42.47 38.26
C LEU A 252 -5.27 -43.32 38.58
N LEU A 253 -5.07 -43.63 39.85
CA LEU A 253 -3.99 -44.51 40.32
C LEU A 253 -4.58 -45.59 41.23
N VAL A 254 -4.23 -46.85 40.96
CA VAL A 254 -4.67 -48.00 41.77
C VAL A 254 -3.47 -48.80 42.22
N VAL A 255 -3.44 -49.10 43.51
CA VAL A 255 -2.48 -50.01 44.14
C VAL A 255 -3.22 -51.29 44.50
N PHE A 256 -2.76 -52.40 43.95
CA PHE A 256 -3.27 -53.75 44.19
C PHE A 256 -2.22 -54.55 44.97
N VAL A 257 -2.63 -55.21 46.06
CA VAL A 257 -1.78 -56.13 46.83
C VAL A 257 -2.52 -57.44 47.02
N CYS A 258 -1.86 -58.59 46.80
CA CYS A 258 -2.38 -59.91 47.15
C CYS A 258 -1.43 -60.71 48.03
N ASP A 259 -2.00 -61.65 48.81
CA ASP A 259 -1.33 -62.50 49.83
C ASP A 259 -0.54 -63.68 49.24
N GLY A 260 -0.01 -63.49 48.03
CA GLY A 260 0.75 -64.52 47.36
C GLY A 260 1.46 -63.98 46.15
N LYS A 261 2.53 -64.70 45.78
CA LYS A 261 3.33 -64.40 44.61
C LYS A 261 2.59 -64.78 43.33
N GLU A 262 1.97 -63.79 42.71
CA GLU A 262 1.14 -63.94 41.52
C GLU A 262 1.64 -63.12 40.33
N GLN A 263 1.18 -63.51 39.15
CA GLN A 263 1.20 -62.66 37.96
C GLN A 263 -0.12 -61.90 37.91
N ILE A 264 -0.07 -60.58 37.77
CA ILE A 264 -1.27 -59.73 37.76
C ILE A 264 -1.66 -59.40 36.32
N SER A 265 -2.96 -59.31 36.06
CA SER A 265 -3.51 -58.96 34.75
C SER A 265 -4.56 -57.88 34.91
N TRP A 266 -4.22 -56.69 34.40
CA TRP A 266 -5.06 -55.50 34.40
C TRP A 266 -5.95 -55.42 33.15
N GLU A 267 -7.04 -54.67 33.23
CA GLU A 267 -7.84 -54.30 32.06
C GLU A 267 -7.00 -53.45 31.09
N LYS A 268 -7.29 -53.54 29.78
CA LYS A 268 -6.42 -53.00 28.71
C LYS A 268 -6.11 -51.50 28.81
N GLU A 269 -6.99 -50.72 29.45
CA GLU A 269 -6.86 -49.27 29.57
C GLU A 269 -5.92 -48.84 30.72
N TRP A 270 -5.49 -49.78 31.56
CA TRP A 270 -4.62 -49.50 32.70
C TRP A 270 -3.16 -49.78 32.39
N MET A 271 -2.31 -48.81 32.72
CA MET A 271 -0.88 -48.85 32.49
C MET A 271 -0.14 -49.17 33.79
N VAL A 272 0.57 -50.30 33.83
CA VAL A 272 1.31 -50.76 35.01
C VAL A 272 2.65 -50.02 35.11
N ILE A 273 2.93 -49.42 36.27
CA ILE A 273 4.19 -48.72 36.57
C ILE A 273 5.05 -49.46 37.60
N TYR A 274 4.45 -50.40 38.33
CA TYR A 274 5.14 -51.24 39.31
C TYR A 274 4.46 -52.60 39.36
N GLU A 275 5.23 -53.67 39.32
CA GLU A 275 4.77 -55.01 39.68
C GLU A 275 5.95 -55.84 40.19
N ASP A 276 5.87 -56.29 41.44
CA ASP A 276 6.84 -57.22 41.99
C ASP A 276 6.12 -58.21 42.92
N GLY A 277 6.71 -59.39 43.11
CA GLY A 277 6.14 -60.49 43.91
C GLY A 277 6.92 -60.83 45.17
N GLY A 278 7.90 -60.00 45.56
CA GLY A 278 8.71 -60.19 46.74
C GLY A 278 9.47 -61.51 46.75
N LYS A 279 10.17 -61.76 47.85
CA LYS A 279 10.84 -63.04 48.09
C LYS A 279 9.96 -63.90 49.02
N ASN A 280 9.07 -64.70 48.42
CA ASN A 280 8.07 -65.53 49.11
C ASN A 280 7.03 -64.71 49.90
N GLY A 281 6.65 -63.53 49.41
CA GLY A 281 5.74 -62.61 50.11
C GLY A 281 4.59 -62.13 49.22
N PRO A 282 3.97 -60.98 49.55
CA PRO A 282 2.81 -60.48 48.83
C PRO A 282 3.24 -59.99 47.43
N THR A 283 2.34 -60.02 46.45
CA THR A 283 2.55 -59.29 45.18
C THR A 283 1.90 -57.92 45.26
N MET A 284 2.65 -56.87 44.92
CA MET A 284 2.10 -55.52 44.73
C MET A 284 2.19 -55.13 43.27
N SER A 285 1.11 -54.59 42.72
CA SER A 285 1.03 -54.04 41.36
C SER A 285 0.35 -52.67 41.40
N ILE A 286 0.96 -51.67 40.76
CA ILE A 286 0.46 -50.29 40.70
C ILE A 286 0.22 -49.94 39.25
N ALA A 287 -0.99 -49.48 38.95
CA ALA A 287 -1.37 -49.06 37.60
C ALA A 287 -2.09 -47.72 37.61
N TRP A 288 -2.01 -47.01 36.49
CA TRP A 288 -2.70 -45.74 36.29
C TRP A 288 -3.54 -45.73 35.00
N LYS A 289 -4.45 -44.77 34.91
CA LYS A 289 -5.26 -44.46 33.73
C LYS A 289 -5.61 -42.97 33.73
N LYS A 290 -5.71 -42.33 32.55
CA LYS A 290 -6.33 -40.99 32.43
C LYS A 290 -7.85 -41.13 32.51
N ALA A 291 -8.47 -40.44 33.46
CA ALA A 291 -9.92 -40.45 33.61
C ALA A 291 -10.61 -39.86 32.39
N THR A 292 -11.70 -40.49 31.98
CA THR A 292 -12.60 -40.04 30.93
C THR A 292 -13.88 -39.44 31.54
N ASP A 293 -14.76 -38.88 30.70
CA ASP A 293 -16.09 -38.39 31.12
C ASP A 293 -17.01 -39.50 31.70
N LYS A 294 -16.62 -40.78 31.58
CA LYS A 294 -17.41 -41.96 31.98
C LYS A 294 -16.53 -43.06 32.61
N GLU A 295 -16.21 -42.90 33.88
CA GLU A 295 -15.53 -43.95 34.64
C GLU A 295 -16.51 -44.91 35.32
N ALA A 296 -16.17 -46.21 35.31
CA ALA A 296 -16.91 -47.21 36.05
C ALA A 296 -16.65 -47.06 37.56
N GLN A 297 -17.62 -47.41 38.40
CA GLN A 297 -17.44 -47.38 39.86
C GLN A 297 -16.54 -48.52 40.39
N THR A 298 -16.31 -49.54 39.56
CA THR A 298 -15.44 -50.68 39.89
C THR A 298 -14.72 -51.18 38.64
N ILE A 299 -13.50 -51.68 38.83
CA ILE A 299 -12.72 -52.41 37.82
C ILE A 299 -12.42 -53.82 38.31
N ASN A 300 -11.97 -54.71 37.41
CA ASN A 300 -11.46 -56.02 37.79
C ASN A 300 -9.97 -56.18 37.49
N VAL A 301 -9.26 -56.74 38.46
CA VAL A 301 -7.86 -57.18 38.32
C VAL A 301 -7.81 -58.68 38.56
N ASN A 302 -7.09 -59.41 37.71
CA ASN A 302 -7.01 -60.86 37.82
C ASN A 302 -5.63 -61.31 38.29
N THR A 303 -5.60 -62.31 39.16
CA THR A 303 -4.39 -63.07 39.51
C THR A 303 -4.42 -64.42 38.81
N LYS A 304 -3.26 -65.03 38.56
CA LYS A 304 -3.19 -66.36 37.95
C LYS A 304 -3.73 -67.45 38.87
N GLY A 305 -3.32 -67.44 40.14
CA GLY A 305 -3.85 -68.25 41.23
C GLY A 305 -4.98 -67.55 41.99
N SER A 306 -5.58 -68.26 42.94
CA SER A 306 -6.61 -67.70 43.82
C SER A 306 -5.99 -67.16 45.10
N GLN A 307 -6.16 -65.86 45.33
CA GLN A 307 -5.56 -65.12 46.45
C GLN A 307 -6.60 -64.24 47.15
N GLN A 308 -6.31 -63.76 48.34
CA GLN A 308 -6.95 -62.57 48.91
C GLN A 308 -6.25 -61.31 48.42
N SER A 309 -6.95 -60.18 48.47
CA SER A 309 -6.39 -58.91 47.99
C SER A 309 -6.87 -57.70 48.77
N THR A 310 -6.06 -56.65 48.73
CA THR A 310 -6.38 -55.32 49.23
C THR A 310 -6.03 -54.28 48.18
N HIS A 311 -6.82 -53.21 48.15
CA HIS A 311 -6.71 -52.20 47.11
C HIS A 311 -6.88 -50.81 47.69
N LEU A 312 -6.11 -49.86 47.15
CA LEU A 312 -6.34 -48.43 47.30
C LEU A 312 -6.45 -47.82 45.91
N SER A 313 -7.39 -46.90 45.72
CA SER A 313 -7.59 -46.19 44.46
C SER A 313 -7.69 -44.68 44.71
N TYR A 314 -7.13 -43.89 43.80
CA TYR A 314 -7.03 -42.44 43.89
C TYR A 314 -7.45 -41.80 42.57
N ALA A 315 -8.17 -40.68 42.68
CA ALA A 315 -8.38 -39.73 41.59
C ALA A 315 -7.58 -38.46 41.94
N ILE A 316 -6.65 -38.10 41.06
CA ILE A 316 -5.65 -37.07 41.31
C ILE A 316 -5.90 -35.92 40.33
N GLN A 317 -6.16 -34.74 40.89
CA GLN A 317 -6.41 -33.49 40.15
C GLN A 317 -5.14 -32.64 40.07
N ASN A 318 -5.14 -31.63 39.18
CA ASN A 318 -4.02 -30.71 38.94
C ASN A 318 -2.70 -31.44 38.62
N ALA A 319 -2.83 -32.65 38.06
CA ALA A 319 -1.72 -33.43 37.55
C ALA A 319 -1.51 -33.10 36.08
N ASN A 320 -0.28 -33.24 35.59
CA ASN A 320 -0.05 -33.23 34.15
C ASN A 320 -0.85 -34.34 33.48
N ASP A 321 -1.10 -34.19 32.17
CA ASP A 321 -1.63 -35.28 31.37
C ASP A 321 -0.74 -36.53 31.54
N PRO A 322 -1.26 -37.62 32.14
CA PRO A 322 -0.44 -38.78 32.43
C PRO A 322 -0.05 -39.55 31.17
N THR A 323 -0.62 -39.22 30.00
CA THR A 323 -0.17 -39.75 28.70
C THR A 323 1.07 -39.03 28.17
N ILE A 324 1.38 -37.83 28.65
CA ILE A 324 2.60 -37.07 28.34
C ILE A 324 3.68 -37.39 29.38
N ASN A 325 3.35 -37.20 30.67
CA ASN A 325 4.24 -37.56 31.78
C ASN A 325 3.53 -38.54 32.73
N PRO A 326 3.70 -39.86 32.53
CA PRO A 326 3.06 -40.86 33.37
C PRO A 326 3.60 -40.80 34.81
N PRO A 327 2.81 -41.24 35.80
CA PRO A 327 3.32 -41.50 37.14
C PRO A 327 4.54 -42.44 37.11
N GLU A 328 5.50 -42.20 37.98
CA GLU A 328 6.72 -43.02 38.08
C GLU A 328 6.79 -43.72 39.44
N ALA A 329 7.39 -44.91 39.48
CA ALA A 329 7.57 -45.68 40.71
C ALA A 329 9.05 -45.97 40.99
N SER A 330 9.41 -46.06 42.27
CA SER A 330 10.71 -46.53 42.73
C SER A 330 10.95 -47.97 42.29
N PRO A 331 12.22 -48.41 42.16
CA PRO A 331 12.52 -49.83 42.01
C PRO A 331 11.95 -50.68 43.17
N ALA A 332 11.67 -51.96 42.91
CA ALA A 332 11.09 -52.87 43.90
C ALA A 332 11.92 -52.98 45.19
N SER A 333 11.23 -52.90 46.33
CA SER A 333 11.78 -53.11 47.68
C SER A 333 10.93 -54.13 48.43
N SER A 334 11.58 -55.08 49.11
CA SER A 334 10.90 -56.11 49.91
C SER A 334 11.75 -56.54 51.10
N GLY A 335 11.09 -57.07 52.13
CA GLY A 335 11.72 -57.55 53.36
C GLY A 335 10.82 -58.48 54.16
N ASN A 336 11.31 -58.93 55.32
CA ASN A 336 10.54 -59.69 56.33
C ASN A 336 10.93 -59.15 57.71
N ASP A 337 10.26 -58.08 58.09
CA ASP A 337 10.39 -57.36 59.36
C ASP A 337 9.15 -56.44 59.51
N ASP A 338 9.16 -55.55 60.49
CA ASP A 338 8.07 -54.61 60.75
C ASP A 338 8.34 -53.17 60.29
N SER A 339 9.30 -52.97 59.38
CA SER A 339 9.73 -51.68 58.85
C SER A 339 9.79 -51.65 57.31
N PRO A 340 8.65 -51.69 56.61
CA PRO A 340 8.62 -51.59 55.15
C PRO A 340 9.22 -50.26 54.67
N ASP A 341 10.27 -50.36 53.85
CA ASP A 341 11.04 -49.22 53.37
C ASP A 341 11.17 -49.28 51.85
N ALA A 342 10.60 -48.29 51.15
CA ALA A 342 10.69 -48.20 49.70
C ALA A 342 12.06 -47.66 49.29
N LYS A 343 12.46 -47.94 48.05
CA LYS A 343 13.68 -47.34 47.52
C LYS A 343 13.45 -45.86 47.18
N GLU A 344 14.55 -45.10 47.20
CA GLU A 344 14.59 -43.74 46.68
C GLU A 344 14.12 -43.71 45.21
N LEU A 345 13.34 -42.69 44.88
CA LEU A 345 12.86 -42.42 43.52
C LEU A 345 13.41 -41.08 43.03
N THR A 346 14.13 -41.11 41.91
CA THR A 346 14.61 -39.94 41.19
C THR A 346 13.72 -39.73 39.95
N PRO A 347 12.91 -38.65 39.88
CA PRO A 347 12.00 -38.39 38.77
C PRO A 347 12.76 -38.11 37.46
N SER A 348 12.23 -38.59 36.33
CA SER A 348 12.81 -38.24 35.02
C SER A 348 12.67 -36.75 34.66
N GLY A 349 11.66 -36.06 35.20
CA GLY A 349 11.43 -34.63 34.99
C GLY A 349 12.22 -33.65 35.86
N GLY A 350 13.18 -34.13 36.67
CA GLY A 350 14.04 -33.28 37.49
C GLY A 350 13.34 -32.66 38.70
N LEU A 351 13.69 -31.41 39.05
CA LEU A 351 13.13 -30.70 40.20
C LEU A 351 11.75 -30.10 39.84
N LYS A 352 10.66 -30.64 40.40
CA LYS A 352 9.29 -30.12 40.24
C LYS A 352 8.46 -30.30 41.51
N SER A 353 7.30 -29.66 41.58
CA SER A 353 6.29 -29.78 42.64
C SER A 353 5.47 -31.07 42.51
N TYR A 354 6.06 -32.23 42.84
CA TYR A 354 5.38 -33.52 42.73
C TYR A 354 4.42 -33.81 43.90
N LEU A 355 3.38 -34.59 43.61
CA LEU A 355 2.69 -35.37 44.62
C LEU A 355 3.41 -36.71 44.79
N TRP A 356 3.95 -36.96 45.97
CA TRP A 356 4.60 -38.22 46.32
C TRP A 356 3.62 -39.12 47.09
N LEU A 357 3.60 -40.40 46.76
CA LEU A 357 2.79 -41.43 47.41
C LEU A 357 3.71 -42.56 47.86
N ALA A 358 3.72 -42.82 49.16
CA ALA A 358 4.42 -43.96 49.76
C ALA A 358 3.43 -45.10 49.94
N PHE A 359 3.83 -46.32 49.58
CA PHE A 359 3.02 -47.52 49.72
C PHE A 359 3.82 -48.66 50.35
N TYR A 360 3.12 -49.49 51.13
CA TYR A 360 3.58 -50.85 51.41
C TYR A 360 2.43 -51.86 51.27
N GLY A 361 2.77 -53.10 50.97
CA GLY A 361 1.88 -54.26 51.03
C GLY A 361 2.51 -55.37 51.86
N SER A 362 1.73 -56.11 52.65
CA SER A 362 2.22 -57.22 53.50
C SER A 362 1.46 -58.52 53.28
N ASP A 363 2.13 -59.66 53.43
CA ASP A 363 1.56 -61.02 53.38
C ASP A 363 0.90 -61.44 54.70
N GLY A 364 0.07 -60.54 55.23
CA GLY A 364 -0.66 -60.75 56.47
C GLY A 364 -1.55 -59.55 56.79
N LYS A 365 -2.32 -59.62 57.88
CA LYS A 365 -3.27 -58.57 58.30
C LYS A 365 -2.64 -57.29 58.87
N PHE A 366 -1.32 -57.14 58.80
CA PHE A 366 -0.59 -56.14 59.58
C PHE A 366 -0.65 -54.77 58.91
N THR A 367 -1.57 -53.96 59.43
CA THR A 367 -1.78 -52.55 59.05
C THR A 367 -0.74 -51.63 59.69
N ALA A 368 -0.62 -50.42 59.11
CA ALA A 368 0.32 -49.40 59.56
C ALA A 368 0.04 -49.06 61.03
N LYS A 369 1.12 -49.00 61.82
CA LYS A 369 1.14 -48.45 63.16
C LYS A 369 1.61 -46.99 63.10
N ASP A 370 2.71 -46.76 62.39
CA ASP A 370 3.27 -45.44 62.13
C ASP A 370 3.57 -45.31 60.63
N TYR A 371 3.53 -44.08 60.14
CA TYR A 371 3.77 -43.74 58.74
C TYR A 371 5.14 -43.06 58.59
N PRO A 372 5.72 -43.01 57.38
CA PRO A 372 7.01 -42.37 57.19
C PRO A 372 6.94 -40.89 57.61
N GLY A 373 7.92 -40.42 58.38
CA GLY A 373 7.74 -39.24 59.23
C GLY A 373 7.41 -37.92 58.52
N LYS A 374 7.68 -37.79 57.21
CA LYS A 374 7.34 -36.60 56.41
C LYS A 374 6.02 -36.73 55.65
N TYR A 375 5.43 -37.92 55.61
CA TYR A 375 4.20 -38.23 54.89
C TYR A 375 3.00 -38.13 55.84
N THR A 376 2.53 -36.90 56.03
CA THR A 376 1.49 -36.57 57.04
C THR A 376 0.07 -36.54 56.47
N GLU A 377 -0.08 -36.69 55.16
CA GLU A 377 -1.35 -36.59 54.46
C GLU A 377 -1.80 -37.96 53.94
N ASN A 378 -3.12 -38.12 53.78
CA ASN A 378 -3.73 -39.34 53.23
C ASN A 378 -3.18 -40.65 53.77
N GLN A 379 -2.90 -40.68 55.08
CA GLN A 379 -2.45 -41.87 55.79
C GLN A 379 -3.59 -42.90 55.86
N GLU A 380 -3.45 -43.98 55.10
CA GLU A 380 -4.44 -45.04 54.98
C GLU A 380 -3.84 -46.39 55.33
N SER A 381 -4.66 -47.31 55.83
CA SER A 381 -4.29 -48.72 55.87
C SER A 381 -5.53 -49.60 55.79
N TYR A 382 -5.40 -50.71 55.09
CA TYR A 382 -6.50 -51.66 54.90
C TYR A 382 -5.99 -53.09 54.88
N LYS A 383 -6.88 -54.06 55.11
CA LYS A 383 -6.55 -55.50 55.17
C LYS A 383 -7.66 -56.34 54.58
N SER A 384 -7.32 -57.48 54.00
CA SER A 384 -8.30 -58.36 53.36
C SER A 384 -9.14 -59.12 54.38
N SER A 385 -8.52 -59.61 55.45
CA SER A 385 -9.18 -60.35 56.51
C SER A 385 -8.48 -60.16 57.87
N ASN A 386 -8.97 -60.83 58.91
CA ASN A 386 -8.32 -60.85 60.24
C ASN A 386 -7.38 -62.06 60.43
N SER A 387 -7.09 -62.81 59.35
CA SER A 387 -6.15 -63.94 59.32
C SER A 387 -4.71 -63.46 59.36
N ASN A 388 -3.81 -64.25 59.98
CA ASN A 388 -2.38 -63.96 59.89
C ASN A 388 -1.77 -64.51 58.60
N ASN A 389 -2.21 -65.68 58.14
CA ASN A 389 -1.53 -66.45 57.09
C ASN A 389 -2.30 -66.49 55.75
N ASP A 390 -3.53 -66.00 55.76
CA ASP A 390 -4.42 -65.96 54.59
C ASP A 390 -5.02 -64.55 54.55
N ALA A 391 -4.16 -63.55 54.46
CA ALA A 391 -4.53 -62.15 54.39
C ALA A 391 -3.41 -61.35 53.77
N CYS A 392 -3.76 -60.21 53.17
CA CYS A 392 -2.81 -59.16 52.90
C CYS A 392 -3.28 -57.85 53.53
N ALA A 393 -2.35 -56.93 53.68
CA ALA A 393 -2.64 -55.56 54.08
C ALA A 393 -1.87 -54.59 53.19
N ILE A 394 -2.37 -53.37 53.15
CA ILE A 394 -1.82 -52.26 52.41
C ILE A 394 -1.76 -51.05 53.34
N GLY A 395 -0.71 -50.24 53.21
CA GLY A 395 -0.62 -48.93 53.81
C GLY A 395 -0.19 -47.89 52.79
N ALA A 396 -0.68 -46.67 52.94
CA ALA A 396 -0.34 -45.55 52.08
C ALA A 396 -0.21 -44.26 52.86
N ALA A 397 0.60 -43.35 52.38
CA ALA A 397 0.58 -41.95 52.79
C ALA A 397 1.08 -41.07 51.64
N THR A 398 0.69 -39.81 51.63
CA THR A 398 1.10 -38.86 50.59
C THR A 398 1.82 -37.65 51.16
N ARG A 399 2.51 -36.94 50.28
CA ARG A 399 3.16 -35.67 50.57
C ARG A 399 3.32 -34.85 49.30
N GLU A 400 2.92 -33.59 49.37
CA GLU A 400 3.28 -32.57 48.39
C GLU A 400 4.70 -32.08 48.67
N PHE A 401 5.63 -32.26 47.72
CA PHE A 401 7.03 -31.85 47.95
C PHE A 401 7.79 -31.57 46.66
N MET A 402 8.44 -30.41 46.60
CA MET A 402 9.32 -30.05 45.51
C MET A 402 10.69 -30.70 45.70
N SER A 403 11.03 -31.64 44.83
CA SER A 403 12.33 -32.32 44.89
C SER A 403 12.72 -32.94 43.55
N SER A 404 14.01 -33.12 43.34
CA SER A 404 14.57 -33.92 42.24
C SER A 404 14.87 -35.37 42.64
N SER A 405 14.57 -35.75 43.88
CA SER A 405 14.63 -37.13 44.41
C SER A 405 13.89 -37.22 45.73
N GLU A 406 13.30 -38.37 46.06
CA GLU A 406 12.69 -38.57 47.38
C GLU A 406 12.90 -40.00 47.88
N ASP A 407 13.21 -40.10 49.16
CA ASP A 407 13.33 -41.33 49.92
C ASP A 407 12.27 -41.27 51.03
N THR A 408 11.22 -42.06 50.85
CA THR A 408 10.03 -42.05 51.70
C THR A 408 10.34 -42.39 53.15
N ARG A 409 11.38 -43.18 53.42
CA ARG A 409 11.66 -43.83 54.71
C ARG A 409 10.63 -44.88 55.08
N ASP A 410 10.87 -45.55 56.21
CA ASP A 410 10.11 -46.71 56.62
C ASP A 410 8.72 -46.37 57.17
N PHE A 411 7.75 -47.19 56.78
CA PHE A 411 6.54 -47.41 57.56
C PHE A 411 6.88 -48.21 58.81
N LYS A 412 5.99 -48.20 59.81
CA LYS A 412 6.02 -49.16 60.91
C LYS A 412 4.79 -50.03 60.89
N MET A 413 4.95 -51.34 60.75
CA MET A 413 3.85 -52.31 60.93
C MET A 413 3.67 -52.69 62.39
N LYS A 414 2.49 -53.21 62.76
CA LYS A 414 2.24 -53.69 64.13
C LYS A 414 3.11 -54.88 64.53
N ASN A 415 3.45 -55.73 63.57
CA ASN A 415 4.26 -56.93 63.73
C ASN A 415 5.04 -57.17 62.43
N SER A 416 6.09 -58.00 62.52
CA SER A 416 6.90 -58.38 61.37
C SER A 416 6.16 -59.34 60.46
N GLU A 417 6.32 -59.14 59.15
CA GLU A 417 5.81 -60.02 58.08
C GLU A 417 6.59 -59.80 56.78
N GLU A 418 6.46 -60.68 55.80
CA GLU A 418 6.88 -60.38 54.43
C GLU A 418 6.14 -59.15 53.89
N TRP A 419 6.91 -58.20 53.34
CA TRP A 419 6.38 -56.96 52.80
C TRP A 419 7.02 -56.57 51.47
N GLN A 420 6.31 -55.70 50.75
CA GLN A 420 6.82 -54.88 49.65
C GLN A 420 6.56 -53.42 49.90
N ALA A 421 7.40 -52.55 49.35
CA ALA A 421 7.24 -51.11 49.44
C ALA A 421 7.61 -50.41 48.13
N ALA A 422 6.88 -49.35 47.80
CA ALA A 422 7.10 -48.52 46.63
C ALA A 422 6.82 -47.04 46.93
N THR A 423 7.66 -46.17 46.38
CA THR A 423 7.42 -44.73 46.28
C THR A 423 6.88 -44.47 44.87
N VAL A 424 5.82 -43.68 44.74
CA VAL A 424 5.26 -43.24 43.45
C VAL A 424 5.21 -41.71 43.43
N LEU A 425 5.40 -41.11 42.27
CA LEU A 425 5.17 -39.68 42.06
C LEU A 425 4.14 -39.44 40.97
N VAL A 426 3.49 -38.28 41.04
CA VAL A 426 2.64 -37.73 39.99
C VAL A 426 3.14 -36.34 39.63
N TYR A 427 3.25 -36.07 38.33
CA TYR A 427 3.73 -34.82 37.77
C TYR A 427 2.75 -33.67 38.03
N PRO A 428 3.22 -32.47 38.44
CA PRO A 428 2.38 -31.27 38.45
C PRO A 428 1.92 -30.94 37.03
N GLU A 429 0.75 -30.34 36.92
CA GLU A 429 0.29 -29.72 35.68
C GLU A 429 1.40 -28.88 35.05
N GLN A 430 1.63 -29.08 33.75
CA GLN A 430 2.69 -28.36 33.06
C GLN A 430 2.23 -26.92 32.82
N ALA A 431 3.05 -25.94 33.23
CA ALA A 431 2.90 -24.58 32.75
C ALA A 431 2.97 -24.61 31.22
N VAL A 432 1.88 -24.23 30.57
CA VAL A 432 1.84 -24.02 29.13
C VAL A 432 2.28 -22.58 28.93
N ASP A 433 3.37 -22.40 28.18
CA ASP A 433 3.73 -21.08 27.70
C ASP A 433 2.56 -20.55 26.85
N ASP A 434 2.20 -19.29 27.06
CA ASP A 434 1.12 -18.61 26.36
C ASP A 434 1.57 -17.20 26.04
N TYR A 435 2.29 -17.02 24.93
CA TYR A 435 2.79 -15.73 24.53
C TYR A 435 1.69 -14.94 23.79
N GLU A 436 1.44 -13.69 24.20
CA GLU A 436 0.44 -12.81 23.61
C GLU A 436 0.98 -11.37 23.44
N LEU A 437 0.40 -10.61 22.51
CA LEU A 437 0.72 -9.22 22.20
C LEU A 437 -0.51 -8.38 21.84
N ASP A 438 -0.65 -7.21 22.45
CA ASP A 438 -1.73 -6.26 22.15
C ASP A 438 -1.26 -4.82 22.42
N PHE A 439 -1.05 -4.07 21.33
CA PHE A 439 -0.62 -2.67 21.32
C PHE A 439 -1.63 -1.76 20.64
N GLU A 440 -2.00 -0.67 21.29
CA GLU A 440 -2.87 0.36 20.76
C GLU A 440 -2.05 1.60 20.37
N TYR A 441 -2.36 2.20 19.22
CA TYR A 441 -1.74 3.43 18.72
C TYR A 441 -2.83 4.45 18.43
N GLU A 442 -2.65 5.69 18.89
CA GLU A 442 -3.69 6.71 18.86
C GLU A 442 -3.22 8.00 18.17
N TRP A 443 -4.15 8.64 17.45
CA TRP A 443 -4.05 10.00 16.93
C TRP A 443 -5.14 10.84 17.60
N ILE A 444 -4.77 12.01 18.11
CA ILE A 444 -5.69 12.96 18.79
C ILE A 444 -6.10 14.13 17.91
N ASP A 445 -5.38 14.37 16.82
CA ASP A 445 -5.65 15.40 15.80
C ASP A 445 -5.38 14.83 14.39
N ALA A 446 -5.97 13.66 14.12
CA ALA A 446 -5.89 13.00 12.83
C ALA A 446 -6.54 13.86 11.73
N ASP A 447 -6.00 13.78 10.53
CA ASP A 447 -6.57 14.27 9.30
C ASP A 447 -7.53 13.24 8.71
N TYR A 448 -8.65 13.67 8.12
CA TYR A 448 -9.77 12.78 7.81
C TYR A 448 -10.76 13.29 6.75
N ASP A 449 -10.46 14.37 6.02
CA ASP A 449 -11.42 15.00 5.12
C ASP A 449 -11.15 14.76 3.62
N GLU A 450 -10.14 13.94 3.32
CA GLU A 450 -9.79 13.50 1.99
C GLU A 450 -10.64 12.34 1.45
N THR A 451 -10.56 12.10 0.14
CA THR A 451 -11.30 10.99 -0.52
C THR A 451 -10.69 9.60 -0.30
N SER A 452 -9.47 9.53 0.25
CA SER A 452 -8.77 8.28 0.55
C SER A 452 -8.07 8.40 1.90
N GLU A 453 -8.58 7.66 2.87
CA GLU A 453 -8.04 7.56 4.22
C GLU A 453 -7.40 6.18 4.43
N GLN A 454 -6.07 6.15 4.66
CA GLN A 454 -5.33 4.89 4.83
C GLN A 454 -4.55 4.85 6.13
N VAL A 455 -4.41 3.63 6.66
CA VAL A 455 -3.40 3.27 7.65
C VAL A 455 -2.30 2.52 6.95
N CYS A 456 -1.07 2.99 7.07
CA CYS A 456 0.09 2.40 6.43
C CYS A 456 1.10 1.97 7.49
N ILE A 457 1.49 0.68 7.46
CA ILE A 457 2.40 0.07 8.43
C ILE A 457 3.55 -0.60 7.69
N PHE A 458 4.79 -0.19 7.96
CA PHE A 458 5.97 -0.81 7.38
C PHE A 458 6.57 -1.84 8.33
N VAL A 459 6.60 -3.10 7.89
CA VAL A 459 7.13 -4.22 8.68
C VAL A 459 8.44 -4.71 8.07
N GLU A 460 9.49 -4.76 8.89
CA GLU A 460 10.84 -5.13 8.46
C GLU A 460 11.09 -6.64 8.40
N THR A 461 12.16 -7.02 7.68
CA THR A 461 12.35 -8.37 7.13
C THR A 461 12.83 -9.45 8.10
N ALA A 462 13.37 -9.06 9.26
CA ALA A 462 14.31 -9.91 9.98
C ALA A 462 13.74 -10.67 11.19
N THR A 463 12.46 -10.56 11.54
CA THR A 463 11.99 -11.11 12.84
C THR A 463 10.64 -11.82 12.86
N GLN A 464 9.82 -11.80 11.79
CA GLN A 464 8.65 -12.69 11.77
C GLN A 464 9.15 -14.14 11.72
N ASP A 465 8.91 -14.88 12.80
CA ASP A 465 8.88 -16.33 12.78
C ASP A 465 7.64 -16.80 11.99
N ASN A 466 7.01 -17.92 12.35
CA ASN A 466 5.85 -18.41 11.61
C ASN A 466 4.56 -17.64 11.95
N GLU A 467 4.59 -16.71 12.92
CA GLU A 467 3.42 -15.97 13.39
C GLU A 467 3.29 -14.59 12.73
N LYS A 468 2.04 -14.23 12.41
CA LYS A 468 1.70 -12.96 11.78
C LYS A 468 1.04 -12.02 12.77
N LEU A 469 1.34 -10.73 12.65
CA LEU A 469 0.55 -9.69 13.28
C LEU A 469 -0.75 -9.42 12.51
N VAL A 470 -1.77 -8.91 13.20
CA VAL A 470 -3.04 -8.46 12.62
C VAL A 470 -3.34 -7.05 13.10
N ALA A 471 -3.70 -6.17 12.18
CA ALA A 471 -4.11 -4.81 12.47
C ALA A 471 -5.64 -4.68 12.60
N TYR A 472 -6.06 -3.83 13.51
CA TYR A 472 -7.45 -3.49 13.76
C TYR A 472 -7.63 -1.97 13.85
N GLU A 473 -8.80 -1.46 13.49
CA GLU A 473 -9.20 -0.07 13.68
C GLU A 473 -10.37 0.06 14.66
N TRP A 474 -10.41 1.16 15.43
CA TRP A 474 -11.48 1.40 16.39
C TRP A 474 -12.68 2.11 15.78
N ASN A 475 -13.88 1.56 15.94
CA ASN A 475 -15.13 2.20 15.44
C ASN A 475 -15.89 3.00 16.51
N GLY A 476 -15.34 3.18 17.71
CA GLY A 476 -16.02 3.80 18.87
C GLY A 476 -16.62 2.81 19.88
N ALA A 477 -16.72 1.53 19.54
CA ALA A 477 -17.29 0.49 20.41
C ALA A 477 -16.55 -0.85 20.39
N THR A 478 -16.03 -1.27 19.23
CA THR A 478 -15.34 -2.54 19.03
C THR A 478 -14.23 -2.39 17.98
N TRP A 479 -13.13 -3.14 18.18
CA TRP A 479 -12.05 -3.28 17.21
C TRP A 479 -12.54 -4.00 15.93
N GLN A 480 -12.33 -3.38 14.77
CA GLN A 480 -12.65 -3.90 13.44
C GLN A 480 -11.39 -4.39 12.76
N ASP A 481 -11.47 -5.52 12.06
CA ASP A 481 -10.32 -6.16 11.41
C ASP A 481 -9.92 -5.38 10.14
N LEU A 482 -8.68 -4.88 10.09
CA LEU A 482 -8.07 -4.31 8.88
C LEU A 482 -7.40 -5.40 8.05
N GLY A 483 -6.83 -6.40 8.70
CA GLY A 483 -6.20 -7.57 8.08
C GLY A 483 -4.82 -7.92 8.65
N PRO A 484 -4.26 -9.06 8.22
CA PRO A 484 -2.93 -9.49 8.62
C PRO A 484 -1.84 -8.59 8.02
N LEU A 485 -0.74 -8.43 8.75
CA LEU A 485 0.46 -7.75 8.25
C LEU A 485 1.35 -8.76 7.52
N ASP A 486 1.73 -8.42 6.30
CA ASP A 486 2.78 -9.09 5.55
C ASP A 486 4.16 -8.50 5.91
N SER A 487 5.16 -9.38 5.94
CA SER A 487 6.55 -9.02 6.18
C SER A 487 7.18 -8.32 4.97
N ASN A 488 8.20 -7.50 5.21
CA ASN A 488 9.10 -6.91 4.20
C ASN A 488 8.42 -5.86 3.32
N GLY A 489 7.65 -4.97 3.91
CA GLY A 489 7.11 -3.84 3.16
C GLY A 489 5.95 -3.12 3.82
N TRP A 490 5.38 -2.22 3.01
CA TRP A 490 4.19 -1.46 3.33
C TRP A 490 2.94 -2.33 3.32
N ASN A 491 2.19 -2.25 4.42
CA ASN A 491 0.85 -2.78 4.60
C ASN A 491 -0.11 -1.59 4.65
N ASN A 492 -0.84 -1.37 3.56
CA ASN A 492 -1.72 -0.21 3.40
C ASN A 492 -3.17 -0.67 3.45
N PHE A 493 -3.91 -0.17 4.43
CA PHE A 493 -5.31 -0.51 4.67
C PHE A 493 -6.17 0.74 4.51
N THR A 494 -7.22 0.65 3.70
CA THR A 494 -8.25 1.71 3.66
C THR A 494 -9.03 1.68 4.97
N SER A 495 -9.04 2.80 5.69
CA SER A 495 -9.81 2.95 6.92
C SER A 495 -11.26 3.26 6.59
N SER A 496 -12.20 2.65 7.34
CA SER A 496 -13.61 3.06 7.29
C SER A 496 -14.01 3.97 8.46
N PHE A 497 -13.10 4.18 9.42
CA PHE A 497 -13.39 4.86 10.68
C PHE A 497 -12.45 6.03 11.00
N LEU A 498 -11.46 6.33 10.15
CA LEU A 498 -10.76 7.61 10.14
C LEU A 498 -11.68 8.69 9.57
N ASN A 499 -12.63 9.14 10.37
CA ASN A 499 -13.68 10.12 9.99
C ASN A 499 -13.81 11.27 11.00
N GLY A 500 -12.78 11.43 11.84
CA GLY A 500 -12.68 12.46 12.85
C GLY A 500 -11.27 12.53 13.41
N PRO A 501 -10.96 13.56 14.23
CA PRO A 501 -9.60 13.81 14.71
C PRO A 501 -9.10 12.78 15.72
N SER A 502 -10.00 12.01 16.33
CA SER A 502 -9.63 10.92 17.24
C SER A 502 -9.70 9.60 16.50
N TYR A 503 -8.54 8.99 16.27
CA TYR A 503 -8.42 7.73 15.56
C TYR A 503 -7.48 6.79 16.32
N ALA A 504 -7.78 5.50 16.30
CA ALA A 504 -6.96 4.51 16.99
C ALA A 504 -6.91 3.21 16.20
N ILE A 505 -5.72 2.61 16.18
CA ILE A 505 -5.49 1.26 15.68
C ILE A 505 -4.98 0.36 16.80
N ASN A 506 -5.07 -0.94 16.57
CA ASN A 506 -4.52 -1.94 17.46
C ASN A 506 -3.80 -3.01 16.65
N ILE A 507 -2.60 -3.39 17.09
CA ILE A 507 -1.77 -4.42 16.48
C ILE A 507 -1.69 -5.57 17.48
N ARG A 508 -2.08 -6.77 17.03
CA ARG A 508 -2.07 -8.00 17.84
C ARG A 508 -1.29 -9.11 17.18
N ASP A 509 -0.82 -10.05 17.97
CA ASP A 509 -0.50 -11.39 17.50
C ASP A 509 -1.77 -12.10 16.96
N LYS A 510 -1.56 -13.20 16.25
CA LYS A 510 -2.65 -13.95 15.62
C LYS A 510 -3.13 -15.08 16.53
N ASP A 511 -2.22 -15.75 17.22
CA ASP A 511 -2.45 -16.92 18.04
C ASP A 511 -2.62 -16.52 19.51
N LYS A 512 -3.72 -15.80 19.77
CA LYS A 512 -4.07 -15.11 21.02
C LYS A 512 -4.27 -15.99 22.27
N THR A 513 -3.97 -17.29 22.21
CA THR A 513 -4.05 -18.22 23.35
C THR A 513 -3.27 -19.50 23.07
N ASN A 514 -2.66 -20.06 24.10
CA ASN A 514 -1.85 -21.27 24.11
C ASN A 514 -0.69 -21.25 23.09
N ASP A 515 -0.09 -20.08 22.83
CA ASP A 515 1.09 -20.01 21.99
C ASP A 515 2.37 -20.37 22.78
N PRO A 516 3.08 -21.46 22.42
CA PRO A 516 4.27 -21.88 23.13
C PRO A 516 5.56 -21.16 22.68
N THR A 517 5.51 -20.24 21.71
CA THR A 517 6.71 -19.72 21.02
C THR A 517 6.76 -18.19 21.01
N GLN A 518 7.55 -17.60 21.92
CA GLN A 518 7.74 -16.16 21.92
C GLN A 518 8.22 -15.61 20.57
N SER A 519 7.40 -14.76 19.99
CA SER A 519 7.66 -14.05 18.74
C SER A 519 8.09 -12.60 18.96
N SER A 520 8.64 -11.99 17.91
CA SER A 520 9.12 -10.60 17.94
C SER A 520 8.99 -9.98 16.55
N TRP A 521 8.65 -8.70 16.50
CA TRP A 521 8.47 -7.99 15.23
C TRP A 521 9.14 -6.63 15.25
N ASN A 522 9.70 -6.26 14.10
CA ASN A 522 10.29 -4.95 13.87
C ASN A 522 9.37 -4.14 12.97
N ILE A 523 8.92 -2.99 13.47
CA ILE A 523 8.07 -2.04 12.76
C ILE A 523 8.89 -0.77 12.54
N ASP A 524 9.04 -0.38 11.28
CA ASP A 524 9.81 0.82 10.94
C ASP A 524 8.91 2.06 10.96
N CYS A 525 7.68 1.96 10.44
CA CYS A 525 6.77 3.10 10.36
C CYS A 525 5.32 2.71 10.64
N ILE A 526 4.60 3.56 11.38
CA ILE A 526 3.13 3.52 11.51
C ILE A 526 2.61 4.92 11.20
N ILE A 527 1.78 5.06 10.17
CA ILE A 527 1.25 6.35 9.73
C ILE A 527 -0.22 6.25 9.28
N THR A 528 -0.90 7.39 9.28
CA THR A 528 -2.05 7.62 8.41
C THR A 528 -1.59 8.34 7.14
N GLU A 529 -2.19 7.99 6.01
CA GLU A 529 -2.03 8.69 4.73
C GLU A 529 -3.41 9.07 4.21
N CYS A 530 -3.69 10.38 4.19
CA CYS A 530 -4.94 10.95 3.72
C CYS A 530 -4.67 11.67 2.40
N SER A 531 -5.42 11.38 1.33
CA SER A 531 -5.17 12.01 0.03
C SER A 531 -6.43 12.23 -0.83
N SER A 532 -6.45 13.37 -1.52
CA SER A 532 -7.46 13.70 -2.52
C SER A 532 -6.81 13.96 -3.87
N THR A 533 -7.44 13.46 -4.92
CA THR A 533 -7.08 13.78 -6.31
C THR A 533 -8.10 14.77 -6.87
N GLU A 534 -7.72 16.04 -7.00
CA GLU A 534 -8.53 17.05 -7.68
C GLU A 534 -8.04 17.19 -9.12
N ILE A 535 -8.76 16.56 -10.06
CA ILE A 535 -8.56 16.70 -11.50
C ILE A 535 -9.61 17.69 -12.01
N ASN A 536 -9.19 18.66 -12.83
CA ASN A 536 -10.09 19.58 -13.51
C ASN A 536 -9.53 19.94 -14.88
N TYR A 537 -9.97 19.25 -15.93
CA TYR A 537 -9.61 19.63 -17.30
C TYR A 537 -10.35 20.90 -17.72
N GLU A 538 -9.62 21.83 -18.34
CA GLU A 538 -10.13 23.10 -18.84
C GLU A 538 -9.47 23.47 -20.17
N LEU A 539 -10.19 24.22 -21.02
CA LEU A 539 -9.69 24.76 -22.28
C LEU A 539 -10.05 26.24 -22.42
N ASP A 540 -9.06 27.12 -22.49
CA ASP A 540 -9.26 28.52 -22.85
C ASP A 540 -8.14 28.91 -23.81
N ILE A 541 -8.39 28.90 -25.11
CA ILE A 541 -7.36 29.23 -26.10
C ILE A 541 -7.83 30.39 -26.97
N GLU A 542 -7.04 31.45 -26.97
CA GLU A 542 -7.26 32.58 -27.86
C GLU A 542 -6.44 32.56 -29.15
N VAL A 543 -7.07 32.91 -30.26
CA VAL A 543 -6.44 33.01 -31.59
C VAL A 543 -6.80 34.32 -32.28
N GLN A 544 -5.88 34.86 -33.09
CA GLN A 544 -6.01 36.19 -33.71
C GLN A 544 -5.85 36.16 -35.23
N PHE A 545 -6.69 36.95 -35.89
CA PHE A 545 -6.46 37.50 -37.23
C PHE A 545 -5.89 38.91 -37.07
N LYS A 546 -4.83 39.26 -37.80
CA LYS A 546 -4.16 40.57 -37.82
C LYS A 546 -4.15 41.15 -39.22
N GLU A 547 -4.04 42.47 -39.30
CA GLU A 547 -4.03 43.19 -40.58
C GLU A 547 -5.26 42.89 -41.45
N VAL A 548 -6.40 42.62 -40.83
CA VAL A 548 -7.67 42.35 -41.53
C VAL A 548 -8.05 43.55 -42.39
N ASN A 549 -8.19 43.32 -43.69
CA ASN A 549 -8.63 44.35 -44.62
C ASN A 549 -10.13 44.59 -44.48
N ILE A 550 -10.49 45.55 -43.63
CA ILE A 550 -11.89 45.96 -43.37
C ILE A 550 -12.66 46.43 -44.61
N GLY A 551 -11.98 46.73 -45.72
CA GLY A 551 -12.61 47.10 -46.99
C GLY A 551 -13.16 45.92 -47.80
N ASN A 552 -12.87 44.68 -47.38
CA ASN A 552 -13.29 43.44 -48.05
C ASN A 552 -14.67 42.91 -47.58
N ASN A 553 -15.37 43.64 -46.72
CA ASN A 553 -16.70 43.28 -46.19
C ASN A 553 -16.78 41.81 -45.71
N TYR A 554 -15.84 41.38 -44.85
CA TYR A 554 -15.96 40.05 -44.23
C TYR A 554 -17.26 39.97 -43.42
N GLU A 555 -18.09 38.97 -43.73
CA GLU A 555 -19.41 38.76 -43.12
C GLU A 555 -19.53 37.43 -42.40
N GLN A 556 -18.54 36.52 -42.57
CA GLN A 556 -18.59 35.19 -42.01
C GLN A 556 -17.26 34.78 -41.35
N ILE A 557 -17.37 34.06 -40.24
CA ILE A 557 -16.29 33.29 -39.61
C ILE A 557 -16.63 31.82 -39.85
N CYS A 558 -15.71 31.08 -40.47
CA CYS A 558 -15.92 29.69 -40.88
C CYS A 558 -14.89 28.79 -40.20
N ILE A 559 -15.37 27.73 -39.54
CA ILE A 559 -14.54 26.77 -38.81
C ILE A 559 -14.89 25.36 -39.30
N TYR A 560 -13.90 24.63 -39.81
CA TYR A 560 -14.08 23.22 -40.16
C TYR A 560 -13.60 22.31 -39.04
N MET A 561 -14.53 21.61 -38.41
CA MET A 561 -14.24 20.65 -37.35
C MET A 561 -13.99 19.25 -37.94
N GLY A 562 -13.03 18.54 -37.37
CA GLY A 562 -12.78 17.12 -37.57
C GLY A 562 -13.53 16.27 -36.55
N SER A 563 -12.88 15.21 -36.06
CA SER A 563 -13.42 14.42 -34.95
C SER A 563 -13.22 15.14 -33.62
N THR A 564 -14.17 14.95 -32.70
CA THR A 564 -14.10 15.47 -31.34
C THR A 564 -14.27 14.31 -30.38
N THR A 565 -13.79 14.47 -29.16
CA THR A 565 -14.23 13.67 -28.02
C THR A 565 -15.65 14.10 -27.61
N ALA A 566 -16.14 13.59 -26.49
CA ALA A 566 -17.57 13.65 -26.15
C ALA A 566 -18.05 15.08 -25.85
N GLU A 567 -17.15 15.96 -25.44
CA GLU A 567 -17.47 17.32 -25.06
C GLU A 567 -17.63 18.27 -26.28
N PRO A 568 -18.70 19.10 -26.31
CA PRO A 568 -18.86 20.18 -27.29
C PRO A 568 -17.77 21.28 -27.20
N LEU A 569 -17.39 21.85 -28.35
CA LEU A 569 -16.54 23.05 -28.41
C LEU A 569 -17.36 24.31 -28.66
N ASP A 570 -17.12 25.35 -27.86
CA ASP A 570 -17.74 26.67 -27.98
C ASP A 570 -16.72 27.70 -28.48
N VAL A 571 -17.23 28.74 -29.17
CA VAL A 571 -16.40 29.80 -29.75
C VAL A 571 -16.95 31.16 -29.36
N TYR A 572 -16.06 32.00 -28.86
CA TYR A 572 -16.31 33.39 -28.50
C TYR A 572 -15.50 34.33 -29.40
N ILE A 573 -15.98 35.56 -29.57
CA ILE A 573 -15.29 36.63 -30.27
C ILE A 573 -15.09 37.82 -29.34
N TRP A 574 -13.90 38.43 -29.39
CA TRP A 574 -13.60 39.62 -28.60
C TRP A 574 -14.22 40.86 -29.25
N ASN A 575 -15.07 41.57 -28.51
CA ASN A 575 -15.73 42.78 -28.99
C ASN A 575 -15.78 43.85 -27.89
N ASP A 576 -15.23 45.03 -28.18
CA ASP A 576 -15.25 46.20 -27.30
C ASP A 576 -14.90 45.91 -25.81
N GLY A 577 -13.92 45.04 -25.58
CA GLY A 577 -13.43 44.71 -24.24
C GLY A 577 -14.18 43.57 -23.53
N ASN A 578 -15.05 42.83 -24.23
CA ASN A 578 -15.78 41.69 -23.67
C ASN A 578 -15.81 40.51 -24.66
N TRP A 579 -15.89 39.29 -24.12
CA TRP A 579 -16.18 38.08 -24.89
C TRP A 579 -17.66 37.97 -25.22
N GLU A 580 -17.99 37.82 -26.49
CA GLU A 580 -19.34 37.54 -26.97
C GLU A 580 -19.38 36.12 -27.58
N MET A 581 -20.36 35.30 -27.19
CA MET A 581 -20.53 33.97 -27.76
C MET A 581 -20.86 34.08 -29.26
N LEU A 582 -20.06 33.42 -30.09
CA LEU A 582 -20.21 33.40 -31.54
C LEU A 582 -20.91 32.12 -32.02
N ALA A 583 -20.52 30.98 -31.45
CA ALA A 583 -21.16 29.70 -31.67
C ALA A 583 -21.00 28.81 -30.44
N SER A 584 -21.97 27.92 -30.24
CA SER A 584 -21.90 26.89 -29.22
C SER A 584 -22.08 25.52 -29.87
N ASN A 585 -21.42 24.50 -29.36
CA ASN A 585 -21.50 23.12 -29.83
C ASN A 585 -21.22 23.00 -31.34
N LEU A 586 -19.98 23.33 -31.72
CA LEU A 586 -19.54 23.17 -33.09
C LEU A 586 -19.73 21.71 -33.57
N LEU A 587 -20.34 21.56 -34.73
CA LEU A 587 -20.65 20.26 -35.27
C LEU A 587 -19.39 19.64 -35.90
N GLN A 588 -19.09 18.41 -35.51
CA GLN A 588 -17.98 17.62 -36.06
C GLN A 588 -18.13 17.33 -37.56
N ASN A 589 -16.98 17.08 -38.22
CA ASN A 589 -16.83 16.67 -39.61
C ASN A 589 -17.55 17.56 -40.64
N GLN A 590 -17.71 18.85 -40.37
CA GLN A 590 -18.34 19.81 -41.27
C GLN A 590 -17.93 21.26 -41.01
N TRP A 591 -18.31 22.14 -41.94
CA TRP A 591 -18.18 23.59 -41.79
C TRP A 591 -19.22 24.14 -40.82
N ASN A 592 -18.76 24.92 -39.85
CA ASN A 592 -19.55 25.75 -38.96
C ASN A 592 -19.35 27.21 -39.41
N ASN A 593 -20.40 27.83 -39.95
CA ASN A 593 -20.34 29.18 -40.56
C ASN A 593 -21.17 30.18 -39.77
N MET A 594 -20.52 31.18 -39.18
CA MET A 594 -21.09 32.14 -38.25
C MET A 594 -21.11 33.52 -38.90
N THR A 595 -22.26 34.19 -38.96
CA THR A 595 -22.37 35.54 -39.56
C THR A 595 -21.99 36.62 -38.55
N ARG A 596 -20.99 37.44 -38.88
CA ARG A 596 -20.51 38.56 -38.06
C ARG A 596 -19.90 39.65 -38.94
N THR A 597 -20.30 40.91 -38.71
CA THR A 597 -19.65 42.06 -39.36
C THR A 597 -18.29 42.32 -38.73
N ILE A 598 -17.22 42.30 -39.54
CA ILE A 598 -15.86 42.59 -39.07
C ILE A 598 -15.53 44.06 -39.31
N THR A 599 -15.35 44.81 -38.22
CA THR A 599 -15.08 46.26 -38.25
C THR A 599 -13.68 46.64 -37.77
N GLN A 600 -12.95 45.67 -37.22
CA GLN A 600 -11.62 45.86 -36.65
C GLN A 600 -10.55 45.22 -37.55
N ASN A 601 -9.36 45.79 -37.53
CA ASN A 601 -8.20 45.26 -38.27
C ASN A 601 -7.51 44.10 -37.52
N THR A 602 -7.94 43.79 -36.31
CA THR A 602 -7.56 42.63 -35.51
C THR A 602 -8.84 42.00 -34.98
N VAL A 603 -8.96 40.68 -35.12
CA VAL A 603 -10.11 39.91 -34.63
C VAL A 603 -9.56 38.80 -33.77
N THR A 604 -10.05 38.68 -32.53
CA THR A 604 -9.67 37.60 -31.62
C THR A 604 -10.84 36.66 -31.43
N LEU A 605 -10.60 35.36 -31.56
CA LEU A 605 -11.52 34.30 -31.17
C LEU A 605 -10.98 33.58 -29.94
N ARG A 606 -11.88 33.01 -29.15
CA ARG A 606 -11.56 32.13 -28.03
C ARG A 606 -12.30 30.81 -28.19
N PHE A 607 -11.56 29.72 -28.08
CA PHE A 607 -12.09 28.36 -27.99
C PHE A 607 -12.22 27.98 -26.51
N LEU A 608 -13.41 27.49 -26.15
CA LEU A 608 -13.74 27.08 -24.79
C LEU A 608 -14.41 25.71 -24.84
N GLY A 609 -14.05 24.80 -23.95
CA GLY A 609 -14.85 23.62 -23.65
C GLY A 609 -16.22 24.04 -23.09
N SER A 610 -17.14 23.09 -23.05
CA SER A 610 -18.47 23.30 -22.48
C SER A 610 -18.54 23.02 -20.96
N LEU A 611 -17.55 22.32 -20.39
CA LEU A 611 -17.43 21.92 -18.99
C LEU A 611 -16.07 22.34 -18.40
N GLU A 612 -15.95 23.61 -18.03
CA GLU A 612 -14.70 24.17 -17.48
C GLU A 612 -14.54 23.98 -15.95
N SER A 613 -15.30 23.06 -15.33
CA SER A 613 -15.27 22.90 -13.87
C SER A 613 -15.65 21.50 -13.41
N ASN A 614 -14.85 20.93 -12.51
CA ASN A 614 -14.90 19.55 -12.06
C ASN A 614 -14.91 18.54 -13.22
N ASP A 615 -14.19 18.84 -14.31
CA ASP A 615 -14.06 17.91 -15.42
C ASP A 615 -12.94 16.90 -15.14
N VAL A 616 -13.30 15.62 -15.12
CA VAL A 616 -12.38 14.50 -14.84
C VAL A 616 -11.98 13.75 -16.11
N ILE A 617 -12.47 14.19 -17.28
CA ILE A 617 -12.17 13.59 -18.58
C ILE A 617 -11.42 14.65 -19.40
N GLN A 618 -10.27 14.30 -19.96
CA GLN A 618 -9.56 15.19 -20.87
C GLN A 618 -10.15 15.06 -22.27
N ASP A 619 -10.69 16.16 -22.80
CA ASP A 619 -11.27 16.23 -24.12
C ASP A 619 -10.30 16.79 -25.19
N ARG A 620 -10.52 16.39 -26.45
CA ARG A 620 -9.72 16.73 -27.63
C ARG A 620 -10.61 17.03 -28.83
N TRP A 621 -10.33 18.14 -29.50
CA TRP A 621 -11.01 18.56 -30.73
C TRP A 621 -10.05 18.67 -31.90
N GLU A 622 -10.51 18.24 -33.08
CA GLU A 622 -9.78 18.44 -34.32
C GLU A 622 -10.31 19.64 -35.10
N ILE A 623 -9.43 20.53 -35.50
CA ILE A 623 -9.76 21.71 -36.32
C ILE A 623 -8.89 21.69 -37.57
N ASN A 624 -9.53 21.66 -38.74
CA ASN A 624 -8.80 21.68 -40.01
C ASN A 624 -8.51 23.11 -40.49
N SER A 625 -9.46 24.03 -40.36
CA SER A 625 -9.33 25.38 -40.92
C SER A 625 -10.21 26.37 -40.16
N VAL A 626 -9.71 27.60 -39.98
CA VAL A 626 -10.44 28.71 -39.38
C VAL A 626 -10.17 29.97 -40.21
N LEU A 627 -11.22 30.56 -40.77
CA LEU A 627 -11.10 31.67 -41.71
C LEU A 627 -12.20 32.72 -41.59
N LEU A 628 -11.88 33.97 -41.96
CA LEU A 628 -12.85 35.00 -42.30
C LEU A 628 -13.19 34.89 -43.78
N TYR A 629 -14.48 34.95 -44.10
CA TYR A 629 -14.99 34.90 -45.46
C TYR A 629 -15.81 36.16 -45.77
N GLY A 630 -15.42 36.86 -46.83
CA GLY A 630 -16.16 37.95 -47.45
C GLY A 630 -16.72 37.47 -48.79
N PRO A 631 -18.05 37.48 -48.99
CA PRO A 631 -18.61 37.13 -50.29
C PRO A 631 -18.09 38.09 -51.38
N PRO A 632 -18.04 37.64 -52.64
CA PRO A 632 -17.52 38.43 -53.76
C PRO A 632 -18.33 39.69 -54.06
#